data_AF-A0A3D0YMM7-F1
#
_entry.id   AF-A0A3D0YMM7-F1
#
_cell.length_a   1.000
_cell.length_b   1.000
_cell.length_c   1.000
_cell.angle_alpha   90.00
_cell.angle_beta   90.00
_cell.angle_gamma   90.00
#
_symmetry.space_group_name_H-M   'P 1'
#
loop_
_entity.id
_entity.type
_entity.pdbx_description
1 polymer ?
#
loop_
_entity_poly.entity_id
_entity_poly.type
_entity_poly.pdbx_seq_one_letter_code
_entity_poly.pdbx_strand_id
1 'polypeptide(L)'
;MEESVRMHSKSSDMKNHLSFLISRLLKLLCVISLLITTHGVAATGKKPLKVFVLVGQSNMQGHAKITTMEHIGMDPMTAPWLRDLQDRKGSPKVFNDVRMSYLSAKGLKEGALTVGFGADETKIGPELAFGMTLGKRFNEPILIIKAAWGGKSLYSDFRPPSAGVYKGNEKES
;
A
#
# COMPACT_ATOMS: atom_id res chain seq x y z
N MET A 1 -81.39 7.45 8.85
CA MET A 1 -80.49 7.54 10.03
C MET A 1 -79.48 6.39 10.06
N GLU A 2 -79.89 5.14 9.80
CA GLU A 2 -78.97 3.97 9.75
C GLU A 2 -77.83 4.07 8.72
N GLU A 3 -78.10 4.58 7.52
CA GLU A 3 -77.09 4.64 6.45
C GLU A 3 -75.92 5.58 6.78
N SER A 4 -76.20 6.69 7.47
CA SER A 4 -75.18 7.62 7.97
C SER A 4 -74.30 6.98 9.04
N VAL A 5 -74.89 6.20 9.95
CA VAL A 5 -74.16 5.44 10.99
C VAL A 5 -73.28 4.36 10.35
N ARG A 6 -73.79 3.67 9.33
CA ARG A 6 -73.06 2.63 8.58
C ARG A 6 -71.87 3.19 7.80
N MET A 7 -72.04 4.35 7.17
CA MET A 7 -70.98 5.09 6.49
C MET A 7 -69.92 5.60 7.47
N HIS A 8 -70.33 6.05 8.66
CA HIS A 8 -69.42 6.48 9.71
C HIS A 8 -68.57 5.32 10.26
N SER A 9 -69.20 4.15 10.50
CA SER A 9 -68.52 2.93 10.95
C SER A 9 -67.50 2.40 9.93
N LYS A 10 -67.85 2.42 8.63
CA LYS A 10 -66.92 1.96 7.58
C LYS A 10 -65.71 2.89 7.42
N SER A 11 -65.91 4.19 7.63
CA SER A 11 -64.83 5.18 7.63
C SER A 11 -63.88 5.03 8.82
N SER A 12 -64.41 4.73 10.02
CA SER A 12 -63.57 4.44 11.19
C SER A 12 -62.78 3.14 11.03
N ASP A 13 -63.38 2.08 10.48
CA ASP A 13 -62.69 0.80 10.26
C ASP A 13 -61.54 0.92 9.25
N MET A 14 -61.74 1.69 8.18
CA MET A 14 -60.71 1.94 7.18
C MET A 14 -59.51 2.71 7.77
N LYS A 15 -59.76 3.70 8.65
CA LYS A 15 -58.69 4.43 9.34
C LYS A 15 -57.93 3.54 10.31
N ASN A 16 -58.61 2.66 11.04
CA ASN A 16 -58.00 1.70 11.95
C ASN A 16 -57.15 0.67 11.19
N HIS A 17 -57.65 0.16 10.06
CA HIS A 17 -56.91 -0.76 9.19
C HIS A 17 -55.67 -0.09 8.59
N LEU A 18 -55.78 1.17 8.14
CA LEU A 18 -54.65 1.91 7.60
C LEU A 18 -53.58 2.20 8.66
N SER A 19 -54.00 2.59 9.88
CA SER A 19 -53.12 2.78 11.03
C SER A 19 -52.38 1.47 11.41
N PHE A 20 -53.08 0.34 11.36
CA PHE A 20 -52.51 -0.98 11.63
C PHE A 20 -51.45 -1.37 10.59
N LEU A 21 -51.71 -1.11 9.30
CA LEU A 21 -50.75 -1.37 8.21
C LEU A 21 -49.52 -0.47 8.32
N ILE A 22 -49.70 0.82 8.60
CA ILE A 22 -48.60 1.78 8.80
C ILE A 22 -47.74 1.36 10.00
N SER A 23 -48.34 0.97 11.13
CA SER A 23 -47.60 0.48 12.30
C SER A 23 -46.76 -0.76 11.99
N ARG A 24 -47.28 -1.70 11.18
CA ARG A 24 -46.54 -2.89 10.75
C ARG A 24 -45.38 -2.54 9.82
N LEU A 25 -45.58 -1.61 8.89
CA LEU A 25 -44.54 -1.15 7.98
C LEU A 25 -43.41 -0.43 8.74
N LEU A 26 -43.74 0.46 9.68
CA LEU A 26 -42.74 1.12 10.53
C LEU A 26 -41.96 0.12 11.39
N LYS A 27 -42.63 -0.88 11.97
CA LYS A 27 -41.96 -1.95 12.73
C LYS A 27 -41.02 -2.77 11.84
N LEU A 28 -41.43 -3.11 10.62
CA LEU A 28 -40.60 -3.85 9.67
C LEU A 28 -39.37 -3.03 9.23
N LEU A 29 -39.55 -1.74 8.94
CA LEU A 29 -38.45 -0.83 8.61
C LEU A 29 -37.47 -0.65 9.78
N CYS A 30 -37.96 -0.56 11.02
CA CYS A 30 -37.09 -0.57 12.21
C CYS A 30 -36.28 -1.86 12.35
N VAL A 31 -36.89 -3.02 12.12
CA VAL A 31 -36.18 -4.32 12.18
C VAL A 31 -35.13 -4.45 11.08
N ILE A 32 -35.42 -4.00 9.86
CA ILE A 32 -34.45 -3.97 8.76
C ILE A 32 -33.30 -3.01 9.07
N SER A 33 -33.59 -1.81 9.59
CA SER A 33 -32.56 -0.86 10.01
C SER A 33 -31.66 -1.42 11.11
N LEU A 34 -32.21 -2.20 12.04
CA LEU A 34 -31.46 -2.86 13.11
C LEU A 34 -30.61 -4.05 12.62
N LEU A 35 -31.02 -4.71 11.54
CA LEU A 35 -30.26 -5.80 10.90
C LEU A 35 -29.10 -5.29 10.04
N ILE A 36 -29.19 -4.06 9.51
CA ILE A 36 -28.11 -3.47 8.70
C ILE A 36 -26.96 -2.99 9.61
N THR A 37 -27.25 -2.53 10.83
CA THR A 37 -26.24 -2.04 11.80
C THR A 37 -25.40 -3.14 12.45
N THR A 38 -25.75 -4.42 12.27
CA THR A 38 -24.96 -5.55 12.81
C THR A 38 -23.90 -6.11 11.86
N HIS A 39 -23.59 -5.42 10.76
CA HIS A 39 -22.33 -5.65 10.05
C HIS A 39 -21.20 -5.09 10.91
N GLY A 40 -20.85 -5.84 11.97
CA GLY A 40 -19.71 -5.57 12.81
C GLY A 40 -18.53 -5.29 11.91
N VAL A 41 -17.97 -4.09 12.05
CA VAL A 41 -16.64 -3.77 11.54
C VAL A 41 -15.73 -4.78 12.23
N ALA A 42 -15.45 -5.88 11.55
CA ALA A 42 -14.45 -6.82 12.00
C ALA A 42 -13.18 -6.00 12.20
N ALA A 43 -12.77 -5.84 13.45
CA ALA A 43 -11.49 -5.23 13.77
C ALA A 43 -10.44 -6.16 13.17
N THR A 44 -10.04 -5.89 11.94
CA THR A 44 -8.90 -6.55 11.32
C THR A 44 -7.71 -6.19 12.20
N GLY A 45 -7.26 -7.14 13.03
CA GLY A 45 -6.05 -6.95 13.81
C GLY A 45 -4.95 -6.45 12.88
N LYS A 46 -4.26 -5.36 13.26
CA LYS A 46 -3.21 -4.78 12.42
C LYS A 46 -2.19 -5.89 12.11
N LYS A 47 -2.10 -6.28 10.83
CA LYS A 47 -1.12 -7.27 10.39
C LYS A 47 0.30 -6.77 10.74
N PRO A 48 1.22 -7.66 11.11
CA PRO A 48 2.58 -7.26 11.45
C PRO A 48 3.26 -6.59 10.24
N LEU A 49 3.99 -5.51 10.48
CA LEU A 49 4.79 -4.84 9.46
C LEU A 49 5.99 -5.72 9.08
N LYS A 50 6.16 -5.99 7.79
CA LYS A 50 7.39 -6.62 7.29
C LYS A 50 8.41 -5.56 6.95
N VAL A 51 9.56 -5.60 7.63
CA VAL A 51 10.65 -4.65 7.43
C VAL A 51 11.79 -5.34 6.69
N PHE A 52 12.25 -4.74 5.61
CA PHE A 52 13.40 -5.19 4.84
C PHE A 52 14.45 -4.10 4.82
N VAL A 53 15.72 -4.49 5.02
CA VAL A 53 16.84 -3.56 5.07
C VAL A 53 17.72 -3.79 3.84
N LEU A 54 17.85 -2.77 3.01
CA LEU A 54 18.67 -2.76 1.80
C LEU A 54 19.92 -1.91 2.04
N VAL A 55 21.06 -2.59 2.18
CA VAL A 55 22.35 -1.96 2.49
C VAL A 55 23.39 -2.39 1.48
N GLY A 56 24.23 -1.45 1.04
CA GLY A 56 25.32 -1.74 0.14
C GLY A 56 25.89 -0.50 -0.52
N GLN A 57 26.72 -0.72 -1.55
CA GLN A 57 27.41 0.35 -2.26
C GLN A 57 26.69 0.78 -3.55
N SER A 58 27.45 1.20 -4.59
CA SER A 58 26.94 1.79 -5.84
C SER A 58 25.82 0.99 -6.53
N ASN A 59 25.93 -0.35 -6.57
CA ASN A 59 24.90 -1.21 -7.17
C ASN A 59 23.60 -1.25 -6.34
N MET A 60 23.69 -1.26 -5.01
CA MET A 60 22.52 -1.16 -4.13
C MET A 60 21.92 0.24 -4.16
N GLN A 61 22.78 1.27 -4.24
CA GLN A 61 22.35 2.66 -4.38
C GLN A 61 21.49 2.83 -5.64
N GLY A 62 21.86 2.16 -6.74
CA GLY A 62 21.05 2.09 -7.95
C GLY A 62 21.39 3.20 -8.95
N HIS A 63 22.10 2.83 -10.01
CA HIS A 63 22.57 3.77 -11.03
C HIS A 63 21.88 3.64 -12.38
N ALA A 64 20.94 2.71 -12.51
CA ALA A 64 20.16 2.55 -13.73
C ALA A 64 19.23 3.76 -13.90
N LYS A 65 19.14 4.30 -15.12
CA LYS A 65 18.24 5.42 -15.42
C LYS A 65 16.82 4.92 -15.52
N ILE A 66 15.84 5.74 -15.15
CA ILE A 66 14.41 5.41 -15.36
C ILE A 66 14.13 5.12 -16.85
N THR A 67 14.80 5.83 -17.75
CA THR A 67 14.67 5.64 -19.21
C THR A 67 15.09 4.25 -19.68
N THR A 68 15.95 3.54 -18.93
CA THR A 68 16.33 2.17 -19.32
C THR A 68 15.29 1.13 -18.91
N MET A 69 14.26 1.50 -18.14
CA MET A 69 13.25 0.56 -17.66
C MET A 69 12.50 -0.13 -18.82
N GLU A 70 12.27 0.57 -19.93
CA GLU A 70 11.64 -0.01 -21.13
C GLU A 70 12.44 -1.19 -21.73
N HIS A 71 13.76 -1.25 -21.50
CA HIS A 71 14.61 -2.31 -22.01
C HIS A 71 14.34 -3.65 -21.32
N ILE A 72 13.75 -3.65 -20.12
CA ILE A 72 13.23 -4.86 -19.45
C ILE A 72 12.20 -5.56 -20.34
N GLY A 73 11.48 -4.81 -21.18
CA GLY A 73 10.48 -5.34 -22.11
C GLY A 73 11.02 -5.99 -23.37
N MET A 74 12.31 -5.84 -23.67
CA MET A 74 12.90 -6.33 -24.93
C MET A 74 13.13 -7.84 -24.92
N ASP A 75 13.30 -8.44 -23.74
CA ASP A 75 13.36 -9.89 -23.57
C ASP A 75 11.95 -10.43 -23.23
N PRO A 76 11.41 -11.42 -23.99
CA PRO A 76 10.11 -12.03 -23.71
C PRO A 76 9.94 -12.56 -22.28
N MET A 77 11.02 -13.01 -21.64
CA MET A 77 11.01 -13.55 -20.27
C MET A 77 10.83 -12.45 -19.23
N THR A 78 11.36 -11.25 -19.47
CA THR A 78 11.27 -10.12 -18.54
C THR A 78 10.18 -9.12 -18.92
N ALA A 79 9.59 -9.24 -20.11
CA ALA A 79 8.45 -8.42 -20.52
C ALA A 79 7.27 -8.38 -19.53
N PRO A 80 6.90 -9.49 -18.83
CA PRO A 80 5.90 -9.42 -17.77
C PRO A 80 6.28 -8.48 -16.63
N TRP A 81 7.57 -8.41 -16.27
CA TRP A 81 8.04 -7.55 -15.19
C TRP A 81 7.90 -6.07 -15.54
N LEU A 82 8.17 -5.70 -16.79
CA LEU A 82 7.94 -4.32 -17.24
C LEU A 82 6.47 -3.92 -17.07
N ARG A 83 5.53 -4.80 -17.43
CA ARG A 83 4.09 -4.55 -17.26
C ARG A 83 3.70 -4.36 -15.79
N ASP A 84 4.35 -5.10 -14.89
CA ASP A 84 4.09 -4.99 -13.46
C ASP A 84 4.65 -3.70 -12.83
N LEU A 85 5.74 -3.18 -13.42
CA LEU A 85 6.40 -1.94 -13.03
C LEU A 85 5.73 -0.68 -13.58
N GLN A 86 4.78 -0.83 -14.49
CA GLN A 86 4.08 0.28 -15.14
C GLN A 86 2.61 0.36 -14.71
N ASP A 87 2.06 1.57 -14.77
CA ASP A 87 0.62 1.80 -14.69
C ASP A 87 -0.06 1.57 -16.05
N ARG A 88 -1.38 1.80 -16.10
CA ARG A 88 -2.16 1.64 -17.34
C ARG A 88 -1.75 2.59 -18.48
N LYS A 89 -1.00 3.65 -18.18
CA LYS A 89 -0.49 4.64 -19.13
C LYS A 89 0.96 4.35 -19.54
N GLY A 90 1.56 3.24 -19.07
CA GLY A 90 2.97 2.91 -19.32
C GLY A 90 3.95 3.73 -18.47
N SER A 91 3.45 4.55 -17.53
CA SER A 91 4.29 5.34 -16.62
C SER A 91 4.75 4.47 -15.45
N PRO A 92 5.88 4.78 -14.79
CA PRO A 92 6.31 4.02 -13.62
C PRO A 92 5.22 3.97 -12.54
N LYS A 93 4.92 2.77 -12.07
CA LYS A 93 3.87 2.53 -11.09
C LYS A 93 4.28 3.02 -9.71
N VAL A 94 3.27 3.42 -8.93
CA VAL A 94 3.40 3.67 -7.49
C VAL A 94 2.80 2.50 -6.73
N PHE A 95 3.57 1.89 -5.84
CA PHE A 95 3.18 0.75 -5.01
C PHE A 95 2.80 1.23 -3.62
N ASN A 96 1.53 1.60 -3.42
CA ASN A 96 1.05 2.21 -2.17
C ASN A 96 1.20 1.31 -0.93
N ASP A 97 1.17 -0.02 -1.12
CA ASP A 97 1.29 -1.00 -0.04
C ASP A 97 2.74 -1.28 0.37
N VAL A 98 3.71 -0.66 -0.31
CA VAL A 98 5.13 -0.78 -0.04
C VAL A 98 5.71 0.59 0.28
N ARG A 99 6.13 0.79 1.52
CA ARG A 99 6.74 2.03 1.99
C ARG A 99 8.26 1.99 1.81
N MET A 100 8.84 3.13 1.49
CA MET A 100 10.28 3.38 1.44
C MET A 100 10.68 4.39 2.51
N SER A 101 11.81 4.12 3.15
CA SER A 101 12.60 5.11 3.90
C SER A 101 14.05 4.96 3.45
N TYR A 102 14.61 5.98 2.80
CA TYR A 102 15.94 5.93 2.18
C TYR A 102 16.80 7.08 2.68
N LEU A 103 17.87 6.73 3.40
CA LEU A 103 18.89 7.70 3.78
C LEU A 103 19.85 7.90 2.60
N SER A 104 19.56 8.89 1.76
CA SER A 104 20.37 9.24 0.59
C SER A 104 21.46 10.25 0.92
N ALA A 105 22.37 10.51 -0.03
CA ALA A 105 23.36 11.58 0.10
C ALA A 105 22.74 12.99 0.23
N LYS A 106 21.50 13.19 -0.25
CA LYS A 106 20.75 14.45 -0.15
C LYS A 106 19.85 14.52 1.09
N GLY A 107 19.92 13.53 1.98
CA GLY A 107 19.07 13.41 3.17
C GLY A 107 18.04 12.29 3.06
N LEU A 108 17.12 12.28 4.03
CA LEU A 108 16.07 11.26 4.16
C LEU A 108 14.99 11.45 3.09
N LYS A 109 14.71 10.39 2.33
CA LYS A 109 13.62 10.32 1.36
C LYS A 109 12.63 9.23 1.74
N GLU A 110 11.36 9.59 1.88
CA GLU A 110 10.31 8.66 2.29
C GLU A 110 9.10 8.74 1.37
N GLY A 111 8.36 7.64 1.25
CA GLY A 111 7.15 7.61 0.44
C GLY A 111 6.68 6.20 0.11
N ALA A 112 5.70 6.09 -0.78
CA ALA A 112 5.38 4.84 -1.44
C ALA A 112 6.52 4.46 -2.39
N LEU A 113 6.75 3.16 -2.58
CA LEU A 113 7.73 2.68 -3.53
C LEU A 113 7.33 3.09 -4.94
N THR A 114 8.28 3.72 -5.63
CA THR A 114 8.23 4.04 -7.05
C THR A 114 9.66 4.30 -7.52
N VAL A 115 9.84 4.85 -8.72
CA VAL A 115 11.14 5.27 -9.23
C VAL A 115 11.75 6.44 -8.44
N GLY A 116 13.04 6.72 -8.65
CA GLY A 116 13.72 7.86 -8.04
C GLY A 116 14.25 7.60 -6.64
N PHE A 117 14.19 6.36 -6.14
CA PHE A 117 14.91 5.93 -4.94
C PHE A 117 16.32 5.38 -5.26
N GLY A 118 16.82 5.61 -6.48
CA GLY A 118 18.19 5.30 -6.89
C GLY A 118 19.23 6.28 -6.32
N ALA A 119 20.37 6.42 -7.01
CA ALA A 119 21.41 7.36 -6.65
C ALA A 119 20.97 8.83 -6.76
N ASP A 120 19.99 9.10 -7.61
CA ASP A 120 19.26 10.37 -7.70
C ASP A 120 17.81 10.10 -8.15
N GLU A 121 17.04 11.17 -8.31
CA GLU A 121 15.62 11.15 -8.61
C GLU A 121 15.30 10.62 -10.02
N THR A 122 16.31 10.56 -10.90
CA THR A 122 16.20 10.05 -12.27
C THR A 122 16.62 8.59 -12.40
N LYS A 123 17.00 7.95 -11.29
CA LYS A 123 17.56 6.60 -11.24
C LYS A 123 16.74 5.64 -10.41
N ILE A 124 16.97 4.36 -10.66
CA ILE A 124 16.39 3.23 -9.96
C ILE A 124 17.51 2.31 -9.47
N GLY A 125 17.27 1.64 -8.36
CA GLY A 125 18.06 0.52 -7.89
C GLY A 125 17.24 -0.75 -7.76
N PRO A 126 17.80 -1.77 -7.09
CA PRO A 126 17.12 -3.05 -6.89
C PRO A 126 15.85 -2.93 -6.05
N GLU A 127 15.66 -1.83 -5.30
CA GLU A 127 14.48 -1.60 -4.47
C GLU A 127 13.17 -1.69 -5.25
N LEU A 128 13.18 -1.27 -6.52
CA LEU A 128 11.97 -1.19 -7.32
C LEU A 128 11.40 -2.57 -7.65
N ALA A 129 12.19 -3.44 -8.28
CA ALA A 129 11.76 -4.80 -8.61
C ALA A 129 11.62 -5.68 -7.36
N PHE A 130 12.49 -5.47 -6.36
CA PHE A 130 12.39 -6.18 -5.08
C PHE A 130 11.07 -5.85 -4.37
N GLY A 131 10.78 -4.57 -4.17
CA GLY A 131 9.56 -4.15 -3.48
C GLY A 131 8.28 -4.46 -4.27
N MET A 132 8.28 -4.36 -5.60
CA MET A 132 7.20 -4.87 -6.45
C MET A 132 6.93 -6.36 -6.16
N THR A 133 7.99 -7.18 -6.10
CA THR A 133 7.86 -8.62 -5.84
C THR A 133 7.33 -8.89 -4.44
N LEU A 134 7.78 -8.14 -3.44
CA LEU A 134 7.26 -8.24 -2.08
C LEU A 134 5.77 -7.89 -2.01
N GLY A 135 5.34 -6.81 -2.66
CA GLY A 135 3.95 -6.38 -2.71
C GLY A 135 3.01 -7.39 -3.38
N LYS A 136 3.53 -8.23 -4.29
CA LYS A 136 2.78 -9.36 -4.87
C LYS A 136 2.71 -10.57 -3.95
N ARG A 137 3.72 -10.76 -3.10
CA ARG A 137 3.89 -11.96 -2.28
C ARG A 137 3.19 -11.87 -0.92
N PHE A 138 3.13 -10.68 -0.35
CA PHE A 138 2.63 -10.46 1.00
C PHE A 138 1.36 -9.62 0.99
N ASN A 139 0.45 -9.94 1.91
CA ASN A 139 -0.78 -9.18 2.15
C ASN A 139 -0.65 -8.26 3.38
N GLU A 140 0.52 -8.27 4.01
CA GLU A 140 0.92 -7.42 5.13
C GLU A 140 1.55 -6.13 4.62
N PRO A 141 1.48 -5.03 5.40
CA PRO A 141 2.21 -3.81 5.04
C PRO A 141 3.71 -4.08 5.01
N ILE A 142 4.41 -3.44 4.06
CA ILE A 142 5.85 -3.58 3.85
C ILE A 142 6.53 -2.24 4.06
N LEU A 143 7.66 -2.23 4.76
CA LEU A 143 8.61 -1.13 4.82
C LEU A 143 9.98 -1.60 4.33
N ILE A 144 10.53 -0.89 3.36
CA ILE A 144 11.92 -1.05 2.93
C ILE A 144 12.71 0.14 3.46
N ILE A 145 13.73 -0.16 4.27
CA ILE A 145 14.71 0.80 4.77
C ILE A 145 15.95 0.64 3.90
N LYS A 146 16.32 1.69 3.16
CA LYS A 146 17.48 1.71 2.30
C LYS A 146 18.57 2.61 2.89
N ALA A 147 19.79 2.09 2.96
CA ALA A 147 20.98 2.81 3.39
C ALA A 147 22.14 2.38 2.47
N ALA A 148 22.33 3.12 1.38
CA ALA A 148 23.27 2.75 0.34
C ALA A 148 23.92 3.98 -0.30
N TRP A 149 25.24 3.91 -0.51
CA TRP A 149 26.06 5.00 -1.05
C TRP A 149 27.19 4.44 -1.91
N GLY A 150 27.55 5.13 -2.99
CA GLY A 150 28.72 4.80 -3.78
C GLY A 150 30.02 4.85 -2.97
N GLY A 151 31.01 4.04 -3.36
CA GLY A 151 32.35 4.07 -2.76
C GLY A 151 32.45 3.49 -1.36
N LYS A 152 31.45 2.70 -0.92
CA LYS A 152 31.45 2.06 0.40
C LYS A 152 32.02 0.65 0.35
N SER A 153 32.76 0.27 1.39
CA SER A 153 33.38 -1.05 1.51
C SER A 153 32.96 -1.80 2.79
N LEU A 154 33.09 -3.13 2.78
CA LEU A 154 32.97 -3.94 3.99
C LEU A 154 34.20 -3.78 4.91
N TYR A 155 35.34 -3.38 4.36
CA TYR A 155 36.60 -3.25 5.09
C TYR A 155 36.58 -2.08 6.07
N SER A 156 36.01 -0.94 5.67
CA SER A 156 36.00 0.30 6.45
C SER A 156 34.59 0.77 6.81
N ASP A 157 33.73 1.07 5.85
CA ASP A 157 32.45 1.75 6.09
C ASP A 157 31.38 0.89 6.76
N PHE A 158 31.22 -0.36 6.29
CA PHE A 158 30.24 -1.31 6.83
C PHE A 158 30.84 -2.20 7.92
N ARG A 159 31.99 -1.80 8.45
CA ARG A 159 32.70 -2.55 9.45
C ARG A 159 31.94 -2.48 10.79
N PRO A 160 31.66 -3.62 11.44
CA PRO A 160 30.92 -3.60 12.69
C PRO A 160 31.76 -2.94 13.81
N PRO A 161 31.14 -2.18 14.73
CA PRO A 161 31.84 -1.58 15.86
C PRO A 161 32.63 -2.59 16.71
N SER A 162 32.14 -3.83 16.78
CA SER A 162 32.75 -4.93 17.53
C SER A 162 34.07 -5.44 16.95
N ALA A 163 34.40 -5.13 15.69
CA ALA A 163 35.63 -5.66 15.10
C ALA A 163 36.90 -4.90 15.57
N GLY A 164 36.78 -3.88 16.42
CA GLY A 164 37.91 -3.14 17.01
C GLY A 164 38.36 -1.94 16.18
N VAL A 165 39.41 -1.24 16.65
CA VAL A 165 39.89 0.02 16.05
C VAL A 165 40.36 -0.19 14.61
N TYR A 166 39.87 0.64 13.69
CA TYR A 166 40.30 0.66 12.30
C TYR A 166 41.78 1.05 12.21
N LYS A 167 42.62 0.14 11.69
CA LYS A 167 44.02 0.39 11.40
C LYS A 167 44.12 0.68 9.91
N GLY A 168 44.01 1.96 9.54
CA GLY A 168 44.07 2.37 8.13
C GLY A 168 45.42 2.01 7.52
N ASN A 169 45.41 1.52 6.27
CA ASN A 169 46.61 1.43 5.43
C ASN A 169 46.54 2.58 4.42
N GLU A 170 47.64 3.29 4.19
CA GLU A 170 47.76 4.49 3.33
C GLU A 170 47.35 4.31 1.85
N LYS A 171 46.88 3.11 1.44
CA LYS A 171 46.61 2.76 0.04
C LYS A 171 45.17 2.98 -0.43
N GLU A 172 44.28 3.45 0.44
CA GLU A 172 42.89 3.73 0.06
C GLU A 172 42.57 5.22 0.30
N SER A 173 42.98 6.05 -0.66
CA SER A 173 42.52 7.44 -0.85
C SER A 173 42.36 7.71 -2.33
#